data_AF-A0A957JSI8-F1
#
_entry.id   AF-A0A957JSI8-F1
#
_cell.length_a   1.000
_cell.length_b   1.000
_cell.length_c   1.000
_cell.angle_alpha   90.00
_cell.angle_beta   90.00
_cell.angle_gamma   90.00
#
_symmetry.space_group_name_H-M   'P 1'
#
loop_
_entity.id
_entity.type
_entity.pdbx_description
1 polymer ?
#
loop_
_entity_poly.entity_id
_entity_poly.type
_entity_poly.pdbx_seq_one_letter_code
_entity_poly.pdbx_strand_id
1 'polypeptide(L)'
;GGLNRDPYLVEETAVGRVRHLYVLPSWRRQEVGQRLMAAIIAQGRLHFQRLTLRTFNPDAAAFYVALGFHPTPEATDATHQLWL
;
A
#
# COMPACT_ATOMS: atom_id res chain seq x y z
N GLY A 1 1.90 9.42 -4.16
CA GLY A 1 1.51 8.00 -4.17
C GLY A 1 0.37 7.83 -5.14
N GLY A 2 0.40 6.78 -5.95
CA GLY A 2 -0.65 6.43 -6.88
C GLY A 2 -1.43 5.19 -6.39
N LEU A 3 -2.70 5.13 -6.74
CA LEU A 3 -3.60 4.02 -6.50
C LEU A 3 -4.29 3.67 -7.83
N ASN A 4 -4.13 2.43 -8.29
CA ASN A 4 -4.74 1.93 -9.52
C ASN A 4 -5.26 0.51 -9.28
N ARG A 5 -6.05 -0.06 -10.20
CA ARG A 5 -6.31 -1.51 -10.17
C ARG A 5 -5.01 -2.29 -10.19
N ASP A 6 -4.93 -3.41 -9.46
CA ASP A 6 -3.75 -4.25 -9.47
C ASP A 6 -3.62 -4.95 -10.84
N PRO A 7 -2.57 -4.65 -11.62
CA PRO A 7 -2.42 -5.22 -12.96
C PRO A 7 -2.04 -6.71 -12.94
N TYR A 8 -1.64 -7.26 -11.78
CA TYR A 8 -1.24 -8.66 -11.64
C TYR A 8 -2.39 -9.56 -11.15
N LEU A 9 -3.49 -8.97 -10.70
CA LEU A 9 -4.69 -9.67 -10.26
C LEU A 9 -5.86 -9.34 -11.20
N VAL A 10 -5.70 -9.70 -12.48
CA VAL A 10 -6.61 -9.29 -13.56
C VAL A 10 -8.05 -9.78 -13.34
N GLU A 11 -8.20 -10.96 -12.71
CA GLU A 11 -9.51 -11.52 -12.37
C GLU A 11 -10.17 -10.83 -11.17
N GLU A 12 -9.38 -10.17 -10.31
CA GLU A 12 -9.85 -9.51 -9.09
C GLU A 12 -9.97 -7.99 -9.26
N THR A 13 -11.06 -7.55 -9.88
CA THR A 13 -11.29 -6.13 -10.20
C THR A 13 -11.41 -5.20 -8.97
N ALA A 14 -11.64 -5.77 -7.79
CA ALA A 14 -11.78 -5.04 -6.52
C ALA A 14 -10.45 -4.92 -5.72
N VAL A 15 -9.30 -5.14 -6.37
CA VAL A 15 -7.99 -4.98 -5.74
C VAL A 15 -7.26 -3.76 -6.27
N GLY A 16 -6.91 -2.85 -5.36
CA GLY A 16 -6.15 -1.63 -5.66
C GLY A 16 -4.68 -1.79 -5.32
N ARG A 17 -3.77 -1.36 -6.19
CA ARG A 17 -2.33 -1.37 -5.95
C ARG A 17 -1.80 0.02 -5.65
N VAL A 18 -1.15 0.15 -4.51
CA VAL A 18 -0.44 1.37 -4.10
C VAL A 18 0.95 1.36 -4.74
N ARG A 19 1.30 2.44 -5.44
CA ARG A 19 2.61 2.61 -6.10
C ARG A 19 3.19 4.00 -5.83
N HIS A 20 4.50 4.11 -5.89
CA HIS A 20 5.21 5.41 -5.89
C HIS A 20 4.85 6.31 -4.68
N LEU A 21 4.72 5.74 -3.47
CA LEU A 21 4.69 6.51 -2.24
C LEU A 21 6.14 6.71 -1.77
N TYR A 22 6.63 7.94 -1.87
CA TYR A 22 7.98 8.30 -1.45
C TYR A 22 7.92 9.56 -0.58
N VAL A 23 8.61 9.50 0.55
CA VAL A 23 8.84 10.64 1.44
C VAL A 23 10.34 10.82 1.56
N LEU A 24 10.81 12.03 1.26
CA LEU A 24 12.21 12.41 1.37
C LEU A 24 12.73 12.08 2.79
N PRO A 25 13.97 11.56 2.94
CA PRO A 25 14.52 11.20 4.23
C PRO A 25 14.42 12.30 5.30
N SER A 26 14.66 13.56 4.91
CA SER A 26 14.56 14.74 5.77
C SER A 26 13.16 15.03 6.32
N TRP A 27 12.12 14.45 5.73
CA TRP A 27 10.71 14.62 6.10
C TRP A 27 10.09 13.35 6.71
N ARG A 28 10.89 12.30 6.94
CA ARG A 28 10.41 11.08 7.60
C ARG A 28 10.14 11.35 9.08
N ARG A 29 9.28 10.52 9.68
CA ARG A 29 8.85 10.61 11.10
C ARG A 29 8.10 11.89 11.47
N GLN A 30 7.65 12.65 10.48
CA GLN A 30 6.77 13.83 10.63
C GLN A 30 5.34 13.53 10.15
N GLU A 31 4.89 12.28 10.26
CA GLU A 31 3.55 11.80 9.86
C GLU A 31 3.16 11.99 8.37
N VAL A 32 3.99 12.60 7.53
CA VAL A 32 3.69 12.86 6.11
C VAL A 32 3.27 11.58 5.39
N GLY A 33 4.05 10.50 5.56
CA GLY A 33 3.74 9.21 4.95
C GLY A 33 2.41 8.64 5.45
N GLN A 34 2.12 8.75 6.75
CA GLN A 34 0.88 8.26 7.35
C GLN A 34 -0.33 9.02 6.82
N ARG A 35 -0.28 10.35 6.74
CA ARG A 35 -1.37 11.18 6.20
C ARG A 35 -1.63 10.89 4.72
N LEU A 36 -0.56 10.76 3.93
CA LEU A 36 -0.68 10.37 2.51
C LEU A 36 -1.32 8.98 2.37
N MET A 37 -0.90 8.00 3.17
CA MET A 37 -1.46 6.66 3.11
C MET A 37 -2.90 6.60 3.62
N ALA A 38 -3.25 7.37 4.65
CA ALA A 38 -4.61 7.47 5.14
C ALA A 38 -5.55 8.03 4.06
N ALA A 39 -5.13 9.07 3.33
CA ALA A 39 -5.89 9.61 2.20
C ALA A 39 -6.06 8.57 1.08
N ILE A 40 -5.02 7.81 0.75
CA ILE A 40 -5.09 6.75 -0.26
C ILE A 40 -6.02 5.61 0.21
N ILE A 41 -5.96 5.20 1.47
CA ILE A 41 -6.86 4.16 2.04
C ILE A 41 -8.31 4.64 1.97
N ALA A 42 -8.58 5.89 2.37
CA ALA A 42 -9.92 6.46 2.34
C ALA A 42 -10.49 6.48 0.91
N GLN A 43 -9.69 6.89 -0.08
CA GLN A 43 -10.07 6.81 -1.49
C GLN A 43 -10.23 5.36 -1.97
N GLY A 44 -9.35 4.45 -1.53
CA GLY A 44 -9.41 3.05 -1.89
C GLY A 44 -10.68 2.35 -1.45
N ARG A 45 -11.21 2.66 -0.26
CA ARG A 45 -12.45 2.08 0.28
C ARG A 45 -13.68 2.34 -0.61
N LEU A 46 -13.62 3.36 -1.47
CA LEU A 46 -14.71 3.68 -2.39
C LEU A 46 -14.75 2.73 -3.61
N HIS A 47 -13.65 2.04 -3.90
CA HIS A 47 -13.47 1.31 -5.16
C HIS A 47 -12.95 -0.12 -5.00
N PHE A 48 -12.33 -0.44 -3.87
CA PHE A 48 -11.59 -1.67 -3.65
C PHE A 48 -11.93 -2.30 -2.31
N GLN A 49 -11.89 -3.63 -2.25
CA GLN A 49 -12.03 -4.43 -1.03
C GLN A 49 -10.66 -4.74 -0.41
N ARG A 50 -9.59 -4.60 -1.20
CA ARG A 50 -8.23 -4.93 -0.80
C ARG A 50 -7.23 -4.00 -1.47
N LEU A 51 -6.21 -3.60 -0.73
CA LEU A 51 -5.03 -2.92 -1.26
C LEU A 51 -3.82 -3.84 -1.25
N THR A 52 -2.98 -3.74 -2.26
CA THR A 52 -1.69 -4.42 -2.36
C THR A 52 -0.56 -3.42 -2.57
N LEU A 53 0.64 -3.80 -2.16
CA LEU A 53 1.86 -3.06 -2.47
C LEU A 53 3.05 -4.01 -2.53
N ARG A 54 4.15 -3.50 -3.09
CA ARG A 54 5.42 -4.22 -3.16
C ARG A 54 6.54 -3.32 -2.65
N THR A 55 7.26 -3.83 -1.65
CA THR A 55 8.45 -3.21 -1.10
C THR A 55 9.42 -4.28 -0.60
N PHE A 56 10.71 -4.04 -0.81
CA PHE A 56 11.82 -4.81 -0.24
C PHE A 56 12.67 -3.99 0.73
N ASN A 57 12.30 -2.72 0.95
CA ASN A 57 12.95 -1.88 1.94
C ASN A 57 12.37 -2.20 3.33
N PRO A 58 13.18 -2.60 4.33
CA PRO A 58 12.70 -2.96 5.66
C PRO A 58 12.00 -1.82 6.40
N ASP A 59 12.48 -0.58 6.28
CA ASP A 59 11.83 0.59 6.91
C ASP A 59 10.44 0.82 6.32
N ALA A 60 10.31 0.66 4.99
CA ALA A 60 9.03 0.78 4.32
C ALA A 60 8.09 -0.38 4.70
N ALA A 61 8.61 -1.60 4.82
CA ALA A 61 7.83 -2.75 5.28
C ALA A 61 7.28 -2.51 6.70
N ALA A 62 8.14 -2.10 7.63
CA ALA A 62 7.74 -1.75 9.00
C ALA A 62 6.70 -0.61 9.03
N PHE A 63 6.88 0.41 8.18
CA PHE A 63 5.92 1.49 8.01
C PHE A 63 4.54 0.99 7.55
N TYR A 64 4.46 0.14 6.53
CA TYR A 64 3.18 -0.39 6.06
C TYR A 64 2.54 -1.33 7.09
N VAL A 65 3.32 -2.14 7.79
CA VAL A 65 2.83 -2.97 8.90
C VAL A 65 2.21 -2.11 10.01
N ALA A 66 2.85 -1.00 10.37
CA ALA A 66 2.29 -0.06 11.35
C ALA A 66 0.98 0.61 10.90
N LEU A 67 0.68 0.59 9.60
CA LEU A 67 -0.56 1.09 9.00
C LEU A 67 -1.64 0.01 8.84
N GLY A 68 -1.38 -1.21 9.31
CA GLY A 68 -2.32 -2.34 9.24
C GLY A 68 -2.17 -3.22 8.00
N PHE A 69 -1.14 -3.01 7.17
CA PHE A 69 -0.84 -3.97 6.12
C PHE A 69 -0.20 -5.24 6.71
N HIS A 70 -0.48 -6.38 6.11
CA HIS A 70 0.10 -7.66 6.50
C HIS A 70 0.98 -8.21 5.38
N PRO A 71 2.13 -8.83 5.69
CA PRO A 71 2.96 -9.50 4.71
C PRO A 71 2.21 -10.61 3.96
N THR A 72 2.48 -10.77 2.67
CA THR A 72 1.88 -11.79 1.80
C THR A 72 2.98 -12.62 1.13
N PRO A 73 3.67 -13.51 1.86
CA PRO A 73 4.82 -14.24 1.31
C PRO A 73 4.45 -15.19 0.16
N GLU A 74 3.19 -15.59 0.06
CA GLU A 74 2.66 -16.45 -1.00
C GLU A 74 2.40 -15.70 -2.32
N ALA A 75 2.29 -14.36 -2.27
CA ALA A 75 2.01 -13.55 -3.46
C ALA A 75 3.30 -13.23 -4.22
N THR A 76 3.33 -13.50 -5.53
CA THR A 76 4.51 -13.26 -6.38
C THR A 76 4.74 -11.76 -6.62
N ASP A 77 3.66 -11.01 -6.83
CA ASP A 77 3.73 -9.61 -7.28
C ASP A 77 3.43 -8.59 -6.19
N ALA A 78 3.16 -9.01 -4.96
CA ALA A 78 2.92 -8.14 -3.81
C ALA A 78 3.67 -8.66 -2.59
N THR A 79 4.19 -7.76 -1.75
CA THR A 79 4.79 -8.17 -0.47
C THR A 79 3.88 -7.93 0.71
N HIS A 80 2.90 -7.03 0.58
CA HIS A 80 1.93 -6.74 1.63
C HIS A 80 0.55 -6.46 1.06
N GLN A 81 -0.48 -6.74 1.87
CA GLN A 81 -1.87 -6.42 1.58
C GLN A 81 -2.60 -5.80 2.78
N LEU A 82 -3.66 -5.06 2.51
CA LEU A 82 -4.59 -4.52 3.51
C LEU A 82 -6.01 -4.77 3.03
N TRP A 83 -6.86 -5.36 3.88
CA TRP A 83 -8.29 -5.44 3.63
C TRP A 83 -8.97 -4.13 4.05
N LEU A 84 -9.86 -3.65 3.18
CA LEU A 84 -10.52 -2.34 3.27
C LEU A 84 -11.97 -2.42 3.77
#